data_AF-A0A022GQN4-F1
#
_entry.id   AF-A0A022GQN4-F1
#
_cell.length_a   1.000
_cell.length_b   1.000
_cell.length_c   1.000
_cell.angle_alpha   90.00
_cell.angle_beta   90.00
_cell.angle_gamma   90.00
#
_symmetry.space_group_name_H-M   'P 1'
#
loop_
_entity.id
_entity.type
_entity.pdbx_description
1 polymer ?
#
loop_
_entity_poly.entity_id
_entity_poly.type
_entity_poly.pdbx_seq_one_letter_code
_entity_poly.pdbx_strand_id
1 'polypeptide(L)'
;MIDALPKAHVVASATDLNQGQSFSYAQLEPPSVLARFNPDGTLELWVPNQAPERCQAAIAKQAGMPPDKILIHSPLLGGFYGRHFLCETAVVSLQAIQLAKEIGRPVKVVWSRKDEFLRDAWRSMAAVRFRGGLDDKGIPIALEAASATEEPTGNQG
;
A
#
# COMPACT_ATOMS: atom_id res chain seq x y z
N MET A 1 -0.48 -0.36 -33.27
CA MET A 1 0.61 -1.32 -33.02
C MET A 1 0.31 -2.54 -33.87
N ILE A 2 1.14 -2.88 -34.85
CA ILE A 2 0.87 -4.00 -35.77
C ILE A 2 1.19 -5.30 -35.02
N ASP A 3 0.23 -6.23 -34.97
CA ASP A 3 0.43 -7.56 -34.40
C ASP A 3 1.53 -8.29 -35.19
N ALA A 4 2.71 -8.41 -34.58
CA ALA A 4 3.90 -9.02 -35.18
C ALA A 4 4.04 -10.50 -34.85
N LEU A 5 3.18 -11.07 -33.99
CA LEU A 5 3.20 -12.50 -33.65
C LEU A 5 2.94 -13.40 -34.85
N PRO A 6 2.03 -13.09 -35.81
CA PRO A 6 1.85 -13.90 -37.01
C PRO A 6 3.10 -13.98 -37.91
N LYS A 7 4.07 -13.07 -37.74
CA LYS A 7 5.33 -13.03 -38.50
C LYS A 7 6.48 -13.73 -37.78
N ALA A 8 6.26 -14.23 -36.56
CA ALA A 8 7.30 -14.89 -35.78
C ALA A 8 7.58 -16.29 -36.32
N HIS A 9 8.86 -16.65 -36.33
CA HIS A 9 9.31 -18.01 -36.65
C HIS A 9 9.03 -18.96 -35.47
N VAL A 10 9.20 -18.48 -34.24
CA VAL A 10 8.89 -19.20 -33.00
C VAL A 10 8.00 -18.34 -32.13
N VAL A 11 6.91 -18.91 -31.60
CA VAL A 11 6.05 -18.27 -30.60
C VAL A 11 6.04 -19.11 -29.33
N ALA A 12 6.33 -18.47 -28.20
CA ALA A 12 6.22 -19.06 -26.88
C ALA A 12 5.12 -18.34 -26.08
N SER A 13 4.39 -19.07 -25.24
CA SER A 13 3.43 -18.51 -24.30
C SER A 13 3.65 -19.11 -22.92
N ALA A 14 3.57 -18.27 -21.90
CA ALA A 14 3.60 -18.68 -20.51
C ALA A 14 2.53 -17.90 -19.75
N THR A 15 1.86 -18.57 -18.82
CA THR A 15 1.01 -17.90 -17.82
C THR A 15 1.76 -17.97 -16.51
N ASP A 16 2.12 -16.79 -15.99
CA ASP A 16 2.66 -16.66 -14.66
C ASP A 16 1.53 -16.26 -13.72
N LEU A 17 1.42 -17.02 -12.65
CA LEU A 17 0.63 -16.64 -11.50
C LEU A 17 1.65 -16.33 -10.41
N ASN A 18 1.52 -15.17 -9.77
CA ASN A 18 2.04 -15.00 -8.42
C ASN A 18 1.22 -15.94 -7.51
N GLN A 19 1.55 -17.24 -7.54
CA GLN A 19 0.84 -18.27 -6.79
C GLN A 19 1.18 -18.13 -5.31
N GLY A 20 0.13 -18.04 -4.48
CA GLY A 20 0.14 -18.81 -3.23
C GLY A 20 -0.47 -18.10 -2.04
N GLN A 21 0.00 -16.91 -1.69
CA GLN A 21 -0.51 -16.19 -0.53
C GLN A 21 -0.30 -14.70 -0.75
N SER A 22 -1.33 -13.92 -0.43
CA SER A 22 -1.18 -12.53 0.00
C SER A 22 0.07 -12.42 0.87
N PHE A 23 1.11 -11.73 0.39
CA PHE A 23 2.35 -11.54 1.15
C PHE A 23 2.15 -10.37 2.10
N SER A 24 2.35 -10.63 3.40
CA SER A 24 2.47 -9.55 4.37
C SER A 24 3.82 -8.88 4.23
N TYR A 25 3.86 -7.57 4.43
CA TYR A 25 5.09 -6.79 4.42
C TYR A 25 6.04 -7.18 5.56
N ALA A 26 5.51 -7.70 6.69
CA ALA A 26 6.26 -8.29 7.80
C ALA A 26 7.46 -7.47 8.32
N GLN A 27 7.37 -6.14 8.25
CA GLN A 27 8.36 -5.22 8.81
C GLN A 27 8.59 -5.49 10.29
N LEU A 28 9.80 -5.29 10.82
CA LEU A 28 10.11 -5.64 12.22
C LEU A 28 9.33 -4.79 13.22
N GLU A 29 9.11 -3.51 12.91
CA GLU A 29 8.26 -2.62 13.70
C GLU A 29 6.77 -2.82 13.32
N PRO A 30 5.91 -3.24 14.26
CA PRO A 30 4.47 -3.26 14.02
C PRO A 30 3.89 -1.85 13.84
N PRO A 31 2.72 -1.71 13.21
CA PRO A 31 2.08 -0.41 13.00
C PRO A 31 1.87 0.36 14.31
N SER A 32 2.38 1.59 14.35
CA SER A 32 2.29 2.46 15.51
C SER A 32 1.94 3.89 15.11
N VAL A 33 1.10 4.56 15.90
CA VAL A 33 0.80 6.00 15.74
C VAL A 33 0.63 6.63 17.11
N LEU A 34 1.24 7.79 17.31
CA LEU A 34 0.91 8.70 18.42
C LEU A 34 0.10 9.87 17.86
N ALA A 35 -1.07 10.14 18.44
CA ALA A 35 -1.91 11.27 18.09
C ALA A 35 -2.06 12.23 19.29
N ARG A 36 -2.06 13.53 19.01
CA ARG A 36 -2.28 14.59 19.99
C ARG A 36 -3.11 15.72 19.39
N PHE A 37 -4.21 16.07 20.05
CA PHE A 37 -4.91 17.33 19.82
C PHE A 37 -4.30 18.44 20.67
N ASN A 38 -4.05 19.59 20.05
CA ASN A 38 -3.50 20.77 20.71
C ASN A 38 -4.61 21.78 21.07
N PRO A 39 -4.39 22.69 22.04
CA PRO A 39 -5.36 23.70 22.42
C PRO A 39 -5.75 24.68 21.30
N ASP A 40 -4.89 24.86 20.29
CA ASP A 40 -5.13 25.74 19.13
C ASP A 40 -5.97 25.08 18.02
N GLY A 41 -6.47 23.85 18.28
CA GLY A 41 -7.28 23.06 17.38
C GLY A 41 -6.48 22.30 16.32
N THR A 42 -5.15 22.26 16.40
CA THR A 42 -4.32 21.43 15.51
C THR A 42 -4.26 19.97 16.00
N LEU A 43 -4.05 19.05 15.07
CA LEU A 43 -3.86 17.62 15.31
C LEU A 43 -2.44 17.23 14.87
N GLU A 44 -1.61 16.82 15.82
CA GLU A 44 -0.28 16.27 15.57
C GLU A 44 -0.32 14.74 15.56
N LEU A 45 0.36 14.14 14.58
CA LEU A 45 0.58 12.70 14.53
C LEU A 45 2.05 12.37 14.28
N TRP A 46 2.58 11.44 15.07
CA TRP A 46 3.81 10.72 14.74
C TRP A 46 3.39 9.43 14.06
N VAL A 47 3.47 9.42 12.74
CA VAL A 47 2.99 8.34 11.91
C VAL A 47 4.10 7.88 10.97
N PRO A 48 4.53 6.62 11.08
CA PRO A 48 5.39 5.99 10.08
C PRO A 48 4.77 6.09 8.68
N ASN A 49 5.46 6.71 7.72
CA ASN A 49 4.94 6.93 6.37
C ASN A 49 6.09 7.02 5.34
N GLN A 50 5.77 6.78 4.06
CA GLN A 50 6.71 6.97 2.94
C GLN A 50 6.36 8.18 2.06
N ALA A 51 5.20 8.79 2.27
CA ALA A 51 4.72 9.95 1.52
C ALA A 51 3.92 10.86 2.48
N PRO A 52 4.60 11.81 3.17
CA PRO A 52 3.97 12.60 4.23
C PRO A 52 2.74 13.38 3.77
N GLU A 53 2.81 13.98 2.58
CA GLU A 53 1.72 14.77 1.98
C GLU A 53 0.49 13.90 1.67
N ARG A 54 0.69 12.72 1.08
CA ARG A 54 -0.38 11.75 0.83
C ARG A 54 -0.98 11.25 2.14
N CYS A 55 -0.14 11.04 3.15
CA CYS A 55 -0.57 10.61 4.47
C CYS A 55 -1.42 11.69 5.16
N GLN A 56 -0.99 12.95 5.09
CA GLN A 56 -1.72 14.09 5.62
C GLN A 56 -3.09 14.23 4.95
N ALA A 57 -3.17 14.10 3.62
CA ALA A 57 -4.42 14.16 2.89
C ALA A 57 -5.39 13.03 3.29
N ALA A 58 -4.89 11.81 3.44
CA ALA A 58 -5.67 10.67 3.92
C ALA A 58 -6.19 10.89 5.34
N ILE A 59 -5.33 11.34 6.25
CA ILE A 59 -5.69 11.63 7.65
C ILE A 59 -6.67 12.79 7.73
N ALA A 60 -6.53 13.83 6.91
CA ALA A 60 -7.47 14.95 6.82
C ALA A 60 -8.88 14.48 6.48
N LYS A 61 -8.99 13.61 5.47
CA LYS A 61 -10.26 12.98 5.11
C LYS A 61 -10.83 12.13 6.25
N GLN A 62 -10.01 11.32 6.90
CA GLN A 62 -10.44 10.44 8.00
C GLN A 62 -10.87 11.22 9.25
N ALA A 63 -10.16 12.29 9.59
CA ALA A 63 -10.42 13.12 10.77
C ALA A 63 -11.52 14.16 10.54
N GLY A 64 -11.90 14.42 9.29
CA GLY A 64 -12.82 15.52 8.94
C GLY A 64 -12.24 16.89 9.26
N MET A 65 -10.92 17.05 9.13
CA MET A 65 -10.19 18.28 9.45
C MET A 65 -9.51 18.85 8.20
N PRO A 66 -9.34 20.18 8.10
CA PRO A 66 -8.61 20.76 6.99
C PRO A 66 -7.12 20.38 7.08
N PRO A 67 -6.42 20.13 5.95
CA PRO A 67 -5.04 19.64 5.96
C PRO A 67 -4.04 20.55 6.70
N ASP A 68 -4.25 21.87 6.66
CA ASP A 68 -3.43 22.88 7.35
C ASP A 68 -3.50 22.80 8.88
N LYS A 69 -4.50 22.11 9.43
CA LYS A 69 -4.63 21.81 10.86
C LYS A 69 -4.02 20.47 11.27
N ILE A 70 -3.47 19.70 10.32
CA ILE A 70 -2.87 18.40 10.59
C ILE A 70 -1.36 18.48 10.39
N LEU A 71 -0.62 18.13 11.43
CA LEU A 71 0.83 18.15 11.45
C LEU A 71 1.34 16.70 11.50
N ILE A 72 1.99 16.27 10.42
CA ILE A 72 2.56 14.93 10.31
C ILE A 72 4.05 14.96 10.64
N HIS A 73 4.43 14.22 11.67
CA HIS A 73 5.81 13.91 12.02
C HIS A 73 6.15 12.52 11.51
N SER A 74 7.18 12.44 10.67
CA SER A 74 7.67 11.18 10.10
C SER A 74 8.83 10.67 10.98
N PRO A 75 8.61 9.68 11.87
CA PRO A 75 9.68 9.17 12.74
C PRO A 75 10.70 8.37 11.92
N LEU A 76 11.80 7.95 12.56
CA LEU A 76 12.59 6.83 12.07
C LEU A 76 11.76 5.56 12.09
N LEU A 77 12.09 4.62 11.22
CA LEU A 77 11.15 3.61 10.83
C LEU A 77 11.80 2.21 10.75
N GLY A 78 11.14 1.17 11.29
CA GLY A 78 11.66 -0.20 11.39
C GLY A 78 11.38 -1.15 10.21
N GLY A 79 11.13 -0.61 9.02
CA GLY A 79 10.85 -1.34 7.77
C GLY A 79 9.73 -0.68 6.94
N PHE A 80 9.69 -0.85 5.61
CA PHE A 80 8.62 -0.28 4.75
C PHE A 80 8.01 -1.29 3.79
N TYR A 81 8.83 -1.81 2.88
CA TYR A 81 8.46 -2.74 1.80
C TYR A 81 7.26 -2.30 0.91
N GLY A 82 6.90 -1.01 0.92
CA GLY A 82 5.79 -0.40 0.18
C GLY A 82 4.52 -0.16 1.01
N ARG A 83 4.45 -0.72 2.22
CA ARG A 83 3.28 -0.65 3.11
C ARG A 83 2.91 0.77 3.54
N HIS A 84 3.91 1.61 3.78
CA HIS A 84 3.74 2.95 4.36
C HIS A 84 3.32 4.02 3.32
N PHE A 85 3.04 3.61 2.08
CA PHE A 85 2.25 4.39 1.13
C PHE A 85 0.74 4.24 1.34
N LEU A 86 0.29 3.21 2.07
CA LEU A 86 -1.11 2.87 2.30
C LEU A 86 -1.66 3.56 3.56
N CYS A 87 -1.50 4.88 3.66
CA CYS A 87 -1.93 5.65 4.85
C CYS A 87 -3.44 5.59 5.13
N GLU A 88 -4.25 5.20 4.13
CA GLU A 88 -5.71 5.13 4.24
C GLU A 88 -6.18 3.85 4.95
N THR A 89 -5.44 2.74 4.80
CA THR A 89 -5.89 1.40 5.19
C THR A 89 -4.91 0.65 6.06
N ALA A 90 -3.60 0.87 5.91
CA ALA A 90 -2.54 0.15 6.61
C ALA A 90 -2.00 0.94 7.83
N VAL A 91 -2.71 1.93 8.35
CA VAL A 91 -2.21 2.72 9.48
C VAL A 91 -3.29 2.85 10.54
N VAL A 92 -2.88 2.76 11.81
CA VAL A 92 -3.77 2.83 12.99
C VAL A 92 -4.19 4.25 13.35
N SER A 93 -3.98 5.21 12.44
CA SER A 93 -4.21 6.64 12.65
C SER A 93 -5.63 6.93 13.11
N LEU A 94 -6.64 6.34 12.46
CA LEU A 94 -8.04 6.57 12.83
C LEU A 94 -8.33 6.14 14.29
N GLN A 95 -7.78 5.01 14.74
CA GLN A 95 -7.93 4.54 16.12
C GLN A 95 -7.26 5.51 17.10
N ALA A 96 -6.03 5.93 16.81
CA ALA A 96 -5.29 6.86 17.65
C ALA A 96 -5.99 8.22 17.74
N ILE A 97 -6.52 8.73 16.63
CA ILE A 97 -7.26 10.00 16.57
C ILE A 97 -8.53 9.92 17.40
N GLN A 98 -9.36 8.88 17.22
CA GLN A 98 -10.61 8.73 17.97
C GLN A 98 -10.36 8.61 19.48
N LEU A 99 -9.38 7.80 19.88
CA LEU A 99 -9.03 7.64 21.29
C LEU A 99 -8.46 8.93 21.90
N ALA A 100 -7.57 9.63 21.19
CA ALA A 100 -7.01 10.89 21.66
C ALA A 100 -8.10 11.98 21.81
N LYS A 101 -9.09 11.99 20.91
CA LYS A 101 -10.23 12.90 20.98
C LYS A 101 -11.13 12.60 22.19
N GLU A 102 -11.44 11.33 22.41
CA GLU A 102 -12.32 10.89 23.51
C GLU A 102 -11.68 11.11 24.89
N ILE A 103 -10.39 10.80 25.02
CA ILE A 103 -9.66 10.88 26.30
C ILE A 103 -9.16 12.31 26.58
N GLY A 104 -9.04 13.15 25.55
CA GLY A 104 -8.51 14.52 25.67
C GLY A 104 -7.02 14.57 26.04
N ARG A 105 -6.26 13.52 25.73
CA ARG A 105 -4.82 13.40 26.02
C ARG A 105 -4.08 12.77 24.84
N PRO A 106 -2.76 12.92 24.72
CA PRO A 106 -1.99 12.21 23.70
C PRO A 106 -2.13 10.69 23.86
N VAL A 107 -2.41 9.98 22.76
CA VAL A 107 -2.59 8.52 22.75
C VAL A 107 -1.66 7.87 21.73
N LYS A 108 -0.88 6.88 22.18
CA LYS A 108 -0.11 6.00 21.31
C LYS A 108 -0.84 4.67 21.14
N VAL A 109 -1.16 4.33 19.89
CA VAL A 109 -1.68 3.02 19.51
C VAL A 109 -0.55 2.25 18.84
N VAL A 110 -0.38 1.00 19.24
CA VAL A 110 0.53 0.04 18.61
C VAL A 110 -0.23 -1.26 18.43
N TRP A 111 -0.25 -1.80 17.22
CA TRP A 111 -0.81 -3.13 17.00
C TRP A 111 0.14 -4.21 17.50
N SER A 112 -0.44 -5.31 17.98
CA SER A 112 0.35 -6.52 18.14
C SER A 112 0.73 -7.09 16.78
N ARG A 113 1.81 -7.88 16.70
CA ARG A 113 2.19 -8.59 15.47
C ARG A 113 1.03 -9.42 14.91
N LYS A 114 0.26 -10.05 15.80
CA LYS A 114 -0.91 -10.86 15.44
C LYS A 114 -2.00 -9.99 14.80
N ASP A 115 -2.29 -8.83 15.38
CA ASP A 115 -3.30 -7.93 14.84
C ASP A 115 -2.90 -7.36 13.48
N GLU A 116 -1.63 -7.04 13.29
CA GLU A 116 -1.08 -6.65 11.98
C GLU A 116 -1.36 -7.74 10.94
N PHE A 117 -0.93 -8.98 11.17
CA PHE A 117 -1.16 -10.06 10.20
C PHE A 117 -2.65 -10.39 9.96
N LEU A 118 -3.58 -9.95 10.82
CA LEU A 118 -5.00 -10.17 10.61
C LEU A 118 -5.71 -9.00 9.92
N ARG A 119 -5.14 -7.80 9.96
CA ARG A 119 -5.84 -6.55 9.57
C ARG A 119 -5.11 -5.76 8.49
N ASP A 120 -3.86 -6.07 8.24
CA ASP A 120 -3.02 -5.28 7.36
C ASP A 120 -3.38 -5.48 5.89
N ALA A 121 -2.95 -4.54 5.05
CA ALA A 121 -3.03 -4.68 3.61
C ALA A 121 -2.03 -5.72 3.12
N TRP A 122 -2.40 -6.42 2.06
CA TRP A 122 -1.57 -7.46 1.47
C TRP A 122 -1.18 -7.09 0.05
N ARG A 123 -0.11 -7.71 -0.45
CA ARG A 123 0.16 -7.60 -1.89
C ARG A 123 -0.91 -8.33 -2.68
N SER A 124 -1.53 -7.62 -3.64
CA SER A 124 -2.47 -8.18 -4.60
C SER A 124 -1.89 -9.37 -5.33
N MET A 125 -2.72 -10.37 -5.55
CA MET A 125 -2.43 -11.40 -6.53
C MET A 125 -2.53 -10.84 -7.94
N ALA A 126 -1.66 -11.34 -8.82
CA ALA A 126 -1.65 -11.01 -10.23
C ALA A 126 -1.50 -12.30 -11.05
N ALA A 127 -2.28 -12.38 -12.12
CA ALA A 127 -2.14 -13.36 -13.17
C ALA A 127 -1.72 -12.64 -14.45
N VAL A 128 -0.61 -13.06 -15.06
CA VAL A 128 -0.13 -12.46 -16.31
C VAL A 128 0.13 -13.55 -17.33
N ARG A 129 -0.53 -13.44 -18.48
CA ARG A 129 -0.23 -14.26 -19.65
C ARG A 129 0.70 -13.49 -20.56
N PHE A 130 1.88 -14.05 -20.79
CA PHE A 130 2.86 -13.55 -21.73
C PHE A 130 2.85 -14.37 -23.02
N ARG A 131 3.05 -13.68 -24.14
CA ARG A 131 3.36 -14.28 -25.45
C ARG A 131 4.54 -13.54 -26.06
N GLY A 132 5.55 -14.29 -26.47
CA GLY A 132 6.74 -13.75 -27.15
C GLY A 132 6.92 -14.41 -28.51
N GLY A 133 7.36 -13.63 -29.49
CA GLY A 133 7.70 -14.11 -30.83
C GLY A 133 9.14 -13.78 -31.19
N LEU A 134 9.89 -14.77 -31.72
CA LEU A 134 11.24 -14.59 -32.26
C LEU A 134 11.23 -14.75 -33.79
N ASP A 135 12.10 -14.04 -34.49
CA ASP A 135 12.38 -14.29 -35.91
C ASP A 135 13.30 -15.53 -36.13
N ASP A 136 13.66 -15.79 -37.38
CA ASP A 136 14.50 -16.91 -37.80
C ASP A 136 15.96 -16.81 -37.30
N LYS A 137 16.38 -15.63 -36.84
CA LYS A 137 17.69 -15.36 -36.25
C LYS A 137 17.65 -15.39 -34.72
N GLY A 138 16.49 -15.69 -34.13
CA GLY A 138 16.28 -15.71 -32.69
C GLY A 138 16.10 -14.32 -32.07
N ILE A 139 15.82 -13.29 -32.87
CA ILE A 139 15.63 -11.91 -32.40
C ILE A 139 14.17 -11.70 -31.98
N PRO A 140 13.89 -11.09 -30.82
CA PRO A 140 12.52 -10.76 -30.41
C PRO A 140 11.86 -9.76 -31.35
N ILE A 141 10.69 -10.12 -31.87
CA ILE A 141 9.89 -9.25 -32.75
C ILE A 141 8.50 -8.93 -32.19
N ALA A 142 8.06 -9.64 -31.16
CA ALA A 142 6.77 -9.41 -30.52
C ALA A 142 6.81 -9.75 -29.02
N LEU A 143 6.12 -8.95 -28.22
CA LEU A 143 5.81 -9.23 -26.82
C LEU A 143 4.38 -8.74 -26.53
N GLU A 144 3.52 -9.65 -26.09
CA GLU A 144 2.20 -9.35 -25.56
C GLU A 144 2.12 -9.78 -24.09
N ALA A 145 1.50 -8.93 -23.27
CA ALA A 145 1.19 -9.23 -21.88
C ALA A 145 -0.27 -8.87 -21.61
N ALA A 146 -1.05 -9.85 -21.15
CA ALA A 146 -2.40 -9.64 -20.65
C ALA A 146 -2.42 -9.97 -19.16
N SER A 147 -2.74 -8.98 -18.32
CA SER A 147 -2.72 -9.12 -16.87
C SER A 147 -4.11 -8.94 -16.26
N ALA A 148 -4.42 -9.73 -15.24
CA ALA A 148 -5.52 -9.54 -14.31
C ALA A 148 -4.98 -9.44 -12.89
N THR A 149 -5.43 -8.45 -12.11
CA THR A 149 -4.93 -8.17 -10.76
C THR A 149 -6.09 -7.95 -9.79
N GLU A 150 -5.93 -8.42 -8.56
CA GLU A 150 -6.84 -8.10 -7.45
C GLU A 150 -6.57 -6.70 -6.90
N GLU A 151 -7.59 -6.03 -6.34
CA GLU A 151 -7.38 -4.73 -5.69
C GLU A 151 -6.59 -4.89 -4.37
N PRO A 152 -5.52 -4.10 -4.11
CA PRO A 152 -4.62 -4.31 -2.97
C PRO A 152 -5.25 -4.10 -1.58
N THR A 153 -6.41 -3.44 -1.52
CA THR A 153 -7.07 -3.03 -0.28
C THR A 153 -8.32 -3.85 0.04
N GLY A 154 -8.68 -4.83 -0.81
CA GLY A 154 -9.83 -5.71 -0.57
C GLY A 154 -11.19 -5.00 -0.55
N ASN A 155 -11.31 -3.83 -1.16
CA ASN A 155 -12.57 -3.10 -1.24
C ASN A 155 -13.52 -3.83 -2.22
N GLN A 156 -14.33 -4.74 -1.71
CA GLN A 156 -15.50 -5.20 -2.45
C GLN A 156 -16.49 -4.04 -2.46
N GLY A 157 -16.69 -3.43 -3.64
CA GLY A 157 -17.69 -2.38 -3.85
C GLY A 157 -19.10 -2.81 -3.47
#